data_AF-A0A380Q9X0-F1
#
_entry.id   AF-A0A380Q9X0-F1
#
_cell.length_a   1.000
_cell.length_b   1.000
_cell.length_c   1.000
_cell.angle_alpha   90.00
_cell.angle_beta   90.00
_cell.angle_gamma   90.00
#
_symmetry.space_group_name_H-M   'P 1'
#
loop_
_entity.id
_entity.type
_entity.pdbx_description
1 polymer ?
#
loop_
_entity_poly.entity_id
_entity_poly.type
_entity_poly.pdbx_seq_one_letter_code
_entity_poly.pdbx_strand_id
1 'polypeptide(L)'
;MFNLPAAENDAIYLSSATLGQPAVDAVGNAAALDVAKLLQTVHNGDSLLACLNRADNSPLAALAENPQQLALWVEGFKQALVDKQLTSHKLAKQFYLPVGPDQYHLLSPLFSSSLAQAMHQRIAEARFSDQSKEAKVAHKAGKWHSEARVIYLKTAVQNIGGTKPQNISYLNSVRGGKVWLLPCGAPPWKNIQKPPIKYRSIFHDRSEFTVLARNNLWQMQQYLLGVKRLSNTMDMVAAAIYLSCSPPGG
;
A
#
# COMPACT_ATOMS: atom_id res chain seq x y z
N MET A 1 -23.47 -5.89 24.22
CA MET A 1 -22.88 -4.66 24.79
C MET A 1 -21.42 -4.62 24.33
N PHE A 2 -21.13 -3.93 23.23
CA PHE A 2 -19.76 -3.77 22.74
C PHE A 2 -19.13 -2.59 23.46
N ASN A 3 -18.41 -2.85 24.53
CA ASN A 3 -17.44 -1.89 25.05
C ASN A 3 -16.25 -1.92 24.09
N LEU A 4 -16.21 -1.00 23.12
CA LEU A 4 -15.00 -0.73 22.38
C LEU A 4 -14.01 -0.11 23.39
N PRO A 5 -12.84 -0.73 23.64
CA PRO A 5 -11.85 -0.11 24.50
C PRO A 5 -11.46 1.25 23.90
N ALA A 6 -11.35 2.27 24.74
CA ALA A 6 -10.78 3.56 24.34
C ALA A 6 -9.38 3.32 23.75
N ALA A 7 -9.00 4.13 22.76
CA ALA A 7 -7.67 4.05 22.16
C ALA A 7 -6.61 4.05 23.26
N GLU A 8 -5.88 2.93 23.35
CA GLU A 8 -4.87 2.72 24.38
C GLU A 8 -3.65 3.57 23.97
N ASN A 9 -3.48 4.73 24.61
CA ASN A 9 -2.49 5.74 24.21
C ASN A 9 -1.03 5.25 24.33
N ASP A 10 -0.78 4.14 25.02
CA ASP A 10 0.54 3.47 25.15
C ASP A 10 0.58 2.10 24.45
N ALA A 11 -0.26 1.88 23.44
CA ALA A 11 -0.29 0.61 22.71
C ALA A 11 1.04 0.32 21.98
N ILE A 12 1.75 -0.71 22.43
CA ILE A 12 2.95 -1.25 21.76
C ILE A 12 2.60 -1.89 20.40
N TYR A 13 1.36 -2.37 20.25
CA TYR A 13 0.88 -3.07 19.07
C TYR A 13 -0.18 -2.26 18.32
N LEU A 14 -0.03 -2.16 17.00
CA LEU A 14 -1.04 -1.56 16.14
C LEU A 14 -2.16 -2.56 15.83
N SER A 15 -3.39 -2.23 16.21
CA SER A 15 -4.58 -3.06 15.94
C SER A 15 -5.80 -2.19 15.65
N SER A 16 -6.96 -2.79 15.33
CA SER A 16 -8.19 -2.02 15.20
C SER A 16 -8.67 -1.38 16.51
N ALA A 17 -8.19 -1.84 17.66
CA ALA A 17 -8.51 -1.26 18.97
C ALA A 17 -7.77 0.05 19.24
N THR A 18 -6.66 0.33 18.53
CA THR A 18 -5.93 1.60 18.68
C THR A 18 -6.58 2.76 17.92
N LEU A 19 -7.65 2.51 17.17
CA LEU A 19 -8.41 3.54 16.47
C LEU A 19 -9.39 4.20 17.45
N GLY A 20 -9.29 5.52 17.64
CA GLY A 20 -10.22 6.25 18.52
C GLY A 20 -11.68 6.17 18.06
N GLN A 21 -11.90 6.19 16.74
CA GLN A 21 -13.22 6.02 16.12
C GLN A 21 -13.12 5.08 14.92
N PRO A 22 -13.26 3.75 15.12
CA PRO A 22 -13.18 2.80 14.02
C PRO A 22 -14.38 2.98 13.08
N ALA A 23 -14.12 3.16 11.79
CA ALA A 23 -15.17 3.23 10.79
C ALA A 23 -15.96 1.91 10.73
N VAL A 24 -17.29 1.99 10.81
CA VAL A 24 -18.17 0.82 10.71
C VAL A 24 -18.33 0.44 9.24
N ASP A 25 -18.02 -0.79 8.90
CA ASP A 25 -18.24 -1.31 7.55
C ASP A 25 -19.61 -1.99 7.45
N ALA A 26 -20.29 -1.80 6.33
CA ALA A 26 -21.59 -2.40 6.07
C ALA A 26 -21.47 -3.49 5.00
N VAL A 27 -22.11 -4.63 5.26
CA VAL A 27 -22.13 -5.79 4.37
C VAL A 27 -23.58 -6.14 4.07
N GLY A 28 -23.95 -6.18 2.80
CA GLY A 28 -25.31 -6.47 2.38
C GLY A 28 -25.57 -6.15 0.91
N ASN A 29 -26.83 -6.30 0.50
CA ASN A 29 -27.30 -5.84 -0.80
C ASN A 29 -27.31 -4.30 -0.87
N ALA A 30 -27.50 -3.73 -2.07
CA ALA A 30 -27.49 -2.28 -2.27
C ALA A 30 -28.48 -1.54 -1.34
N ALA A 31 -29.68 -2.09 -1.12
CA ALA A 31 -30.66 -1.52 -0.21
C ALA A 31 -30.17 -1.45 1.25
N ALA A 32 -29.44 -2.47 1.72
CA ALA A 32 -28.83 -2.45 3.05
C ALA A 32 -27.70 -1.42 3.18
N LEU A 33 -27.01 -1.09 2.08
CA LEU A 33 -25.98 -0.05 2.06
C LEU A 33 -26.55 1.35 2.24
N ASP A 34 -27.71 1.63 1.62
CA ASP A 34 -28.40 2.92 1.78
C ASP A 34 -28.83 3.13 3.24
N VAL A 35 -29.37 2.08 3.88
CA VAL A 35 -29.72 2.09 5.31
C VAL A 35 -28.47 2.27 6.18
N ALA A 36 -27.37 1.57 5.88
CA ALA A 36 -26.13 1.75 6.62
C ALA A 36 -25.56 3.17 6.50
N LYS A 37 -25.67 3.78 5.31
CA LYS A 37 -25.25 5.17 5.08
C LYS A 37 -26.06 6.15 5.92
N LEU A 38 -27.38 5.94 6.02
CA LEU A 38 -28.24 6.73 6.91
C LEU A 38 -27.76 6.61 8.37
N LEU A 39 -27.55 5.38 8.85
CA LEU A 39 -27.10 5.12 10.21
C LEU A 39 -25.71 5.73 10.51
N GLN A 40 -24.81 5.73 9.54
CA GLN A 40 -23.46 6.31 9.67
C GLN A 40 -23.41 7.83 9.47
N THR A 41 -24.53 8.48 9.18
CA THR A 41 -24.56 9.94 8.97
C THR A 41 -24.22 10.64 10.29
N VAL A 42 -23.24 11.56 10.23
CA VAL A 42 -22.73 12.32 11.38
C VAL A 42 -23.31 13.72 11.36
N HIS A 43 -23.88 14.17 12.48
CA HIS A 43 -24.29 15.55 12.73
C HIS A 43 -23.72 16.01 14.07
N ASN A 44 -23.08 17.19 14.11
CA ASN A 44 -22.41 17.73 15.29
C ASN A 44 -21.43 16.76 15.98
N GLY A 45 -20.74 15.93 15.19
CA GLY A 45 -19.78 14.94 15.69
C GLY A 45 -20.38 13.63 16.21
N ASP A 46 -21.70 13.48 16.15
CA ASP A 46 -22.40 12.29 16.60
C ASP A 46 -23.10 11.57 15.44
N SER A 47 -23.00 10.24 15.41
CA SER A 47 -23.65 9.45 14.36
C SER A 47 -25.03 9.00 14.80
N LEU A 48 -25.97 8.87 13.86
CA LEU A 48 -27.30 8.32 14.16
C LEU A 48 -27.20 6.95 14.84
N LEU A 49 -26.24 6.13 14.42
CA LEU A 49 -25.91 4.86 15.05
C LEU A 49 -25.51 4.98 16.51
N ALA A 50 -24.65 5.96 16.84
CA ALA A 50 -24.20 6.22 18.20
C ALA A 50 -25.33 6.77 19.09
N CYS A 51 -26.24 7.59 18.55
CA CYS A 51 -27.49 7.99 19.22
C CYS A 51 -28.35 6.77 19.57
N LEU A 52 -28.62 5.90 18.59
CA LEU A 52 -29.42 4.69 18.80
C LEU A 52 -28.81 3.72 19.82
N ASN A 53 -27.47 3.59 19.83
CA ASN A 53 -26.75 2.78 20.82
C ASN A 53 -26.86 3.33 22.25
N ARG A 54 -26.99 4.65 22.41
CA ARG A 54 -27.23 5.31 23.71
C ARG A 54 -28.71 5.38 24.09
N ALA A 55 -29.58 4.74 23.29
CA ALA A 55 -31.03 4.83 23.41
C ALA A 55 -31.58 6.26 23.25
N ASP A 56 -30.83 7.15 22.60
CA ASP A 56 -31.29 8.48 22.21
C ASP A 56 -32.03 8.40 20.87
N ASN A 57 -33.35 8.56 20.94
CA ASN A 57 -34.24 8.50 19.78
C ASN A 57 -34.58 9.90 19.24
N SER A 58 -33.99 10.97 19.79
CA SER A 58 -34.29 12.36 19.40
C SER A 58 -34.16 12.64 17.90
N PRO A 59 -33.17 12.09 17.15
CA PRO A 59 -33.06 12.36 15.71
C PRO A 59 -34.19 11.75 14.90
N LEU A 60 -34.67 10.57 15.29
CA LEU A 60 -35.79 9.89 14.63
C LEU A 60 -37.13 10.47 15.06
N ALA A 61 -37.25 10.98 16.29
CA ALA A 61 -38.47 11.58 16.80
C ALA A 61 -38.89 12.82 16.00
N ALA A 62 -37.93 13.60 15.50
CA ALA A 62 -38.20 14.74 14.62
C ALA A 62 -38.71 14.35 13.22
N LEU A 63 -38.48 13.10 12.80
CA LEU A 63 -38.88 12.58 11.50
C LEU A 63 -40.15 11.70 11.56
N ALA A 64 -40.48 11.18 12.74
CA ALA A 64 -41.64 10.32 12.94
C ALA A 64 -42.91 11.15 13.06
N GLU A 65 -43.98 10.73 12.38
CA GLU A 65 -45.28 11.39 12.45
C GLU A 65 -46.02 11.04 13.74
N ASN A 66 -45.74 9.87 14.32
CA ASN A 66 -46.37 9.42 15.56
C ASN A 66 -45.42 8.55 16.43
N PRO A 67 -45.70 8.40 17.74
CA PRO A 67 -44.87 7.63 18.65
C PRO A 67 -44.76 6.14 18.30
N GLN A 68 -45.77 5.58 17.63
CA GLN A 68 -45.82 4.17 17.22
C GLN A 68 -44.82 3.89 16.09
N GLN A 69 -44.75 4.78 15.11
CA GLN A 69 -43.79 4.75 14.00
C GLN A 69 -42.37 4.93 14.52
N LEU A 70 -42.16 5.84 15.48
CA LEU A 70 -40.86 5.99 16.14
C LEU A 70 -40.40 4.70 16.81
N ALA A 71 -41.28 4.05 17.58
CA ALA A 71 -40.97 2.78 18.24
C ALA A 71 -40.62 1.68 17.21
N LEU A 72 -41.40 1.56 16.15
CA LEU A 72 -41.17 0.60 15.06
C LEU A 72 -39.83 0.83 14.36
N TRP A 73 -39.48 2.08 14.07
CA TRP A 73 -38.20 2.42 13.45
C TRP A 73 -37.02 2.11 14.37
N VAL A 74 -37.10 2.51 15.63
CA VAL A 74 -36.04 2.25 16.62
C VAL A 74 -35.82 0.75 16.79
N GLU A 75 -36.89 -0.04 16.88
CA GLU A 75 -36.80 -1.50 16.97
C GLU A 75 -36.21 -2.11 15.70
N GLY A 76 -36.67 -1.69 14.52
CA GLY A 76 -36.15 -2.16 13.23
C GLY A 76 -34.66 -1.84 13.04
N PHE A 77 -34.22 -0.61 13.36
CA PHE A 77 -32.81 -0.24 13.27
C PHE A 77 -31.95 -0.97 14.30
N LYS A 78 -32.47 -1.25 15.50
CA LYS A 78 -31.76 -2.08 16.49
C LYS A 78 -31.55 -3.51 16.00
N GLN A 79 -32.49 -4.09 15.26
CA GLN A 79 -32.30 -5.44 14.69
C GLN A 79 -31.14 -5.49 13.68
N ALA A 80 -30.87 -4.40 12.96
CA ALA A 80 -29.71 -4.32 12.07
C ALA A 80 -28.36 -4.30 12.83
N LEU A 81 -28.38 -4.02 14.14
CA LEU A 81 -27.19 -3.95 15.00
C LEU A 81 -26.93 -5.23 15.79
N VAL A 82 -27.91 -6.14 15.86
CA VAL A 82 -27.74 -7.39 16.60
C VAL A 82 -27.06 -8.40 15.70
N ASP A 83 -25.88 -8.87 16.13
CA ASP A 83 -25.16 -9.93 15.44
C ASP A 83 -26.02 -11.18 15.35
N LYS A 84 -26.13 -11.71 14.12
CA LYS A 84 -26.73 -13.03 13.87
C LYS A 84 -25.87 -14.12 14.51
N GLN A 85 -26.47 -15.30 14.66
CA GLN A 85 -25.82 -16.50 15.22
C GLN A 85 -24.36 -16.67 14.77
N LEU A 86 -23.48 -16.99 15.72
CA LEU A 86 -22.05 -17.13 15.51
C LEU A 86 -21.78 -18.34 14.60
N THR A 87 -21.59 -18.08 13.32
CA THR A 87 -21.36 -19.10 12.29
C THR A 87 -20.15 -18.69 11.44
N SER A 88 -19.39 -19.67 10.96
CA SER A 88 -18.24 -19.44 10.10
C SER A 88 -18.38 -20.31 8.85
N HIS A 89 -17.90 -19.79 7.71
CA HIS A 89 -18.01 -20.48 6.43
C HIS A 89 -16.88 -21.50 6.24
N LYS A 90 -17.11 -22.57 5.47
CA LYS A 90 -16.09 -23.60 5.18
C LYS A 90 -14.82 -23.04 4.52
N LEU A 91 -14.94 -21.96 3.77
CA LEU A 91 -13.81 -21.26 3.11
C LEU A 91 -13.15 -20.20 3.99
N ALA A 92 -13.68 -19.94 5.19
CA ALA A 92 -13.03 -19.05 6.14
C ALA A 92 -11.73 -19.69 6.62
N LYS A 93 -10.69 -18.88 6.76
CA LYS A 93 -9.41 -19.35 7.30
C LYS A 93 -9.59 -19.62 8.79
N GLN A 94 -9.25 -20.84 9.21
CA GLN A 94 -9.28 -21.25 10.60
C GLN A 94 -7.96 -21.94 10.92
N PHE A 95 -7.42 -21.71 12.12
CA PHE A 95 -6.20 -22.36 12.58
C PHE A 95 -6.27 -22.66 14.08
N TYR A 96 -5.59 -23.73 14.47
CA TYR A 96 -5.46 -24.12 15.86
C TYR A 96 -4.29 -23.39 16.53
N LEU A 97 -4.54 -22.80 17.68
CA LEU A 97 -3.52 -22.21 18.54
C LEU A 97 -3.36 -23.07 19.80
N PRO A 98 -2.18 -23.65 20.05
CA PRO A 98 -1.94 -24.41 21.27
C PRO A 98 -1.99 -23.49 22.49
N VAL A 99 -2.69 -23.93 23.53
CA VAL A 99 -2.76 -23.25 24.83
C VAL A 99 -2.23 -24.11 25.98
N GLY A 100 -1.99 -25.40 25.73
CA GLY A 100 -1.44 -26.34 26.69
C GLY A 100 -1.21 -27.72 26.04
N PRO A 101 -0.76 -28.72 26.80
CA PRO A 101 -0.64 -30.10 26.32
C PRO A 101 -1.99 -30.60 25.81
N ASP A 102 -2.04 -31.02 24.54
CA ASP A 102 -3.25 -31.49 23.85
C ASP A 102 -4.46 -30.53 23.90
N GLN A 103 -4.24 -29.25 24.17
CA GLN A 103 -5.28 -28.22 24.24
C GLN A 103 -5.07 -27.15 23.18
N TYR A 104 -6.12 -26.91 22.40
CA TYR A 104 -6.09 -25.98 21.27
C TYR A 104 -7.34 -25.09 21.24
N HIS A 105 -7.12 -23.83 20.92
CA HIS A 105 -8.19 -22.91 20.55
C HIS A 105 -8.29 -22.84 19.02
N LEU A 106 -9.50 -22.92 18.48
CA LEU A 106 -9.75 -22.66 17.07
C LEU A 106 -9.94 -21.16 16.86
N LEU A 107 -9.03 -20.54 16.12
CA LEU A 107 -9.08 -19.12 15.78
C LEU A 107 -9.49 -18.93 14.33
N SER A 108 -10.46 -18.03 14.11
CA SER A 108 -10.95 -17.63 12.79
C SER A 108 -10.73 -16.12 12.64
N PRO A 109 -9.56 -15.65 12.14
CA PRO A 109 -9.32 -14.23 12.00
C PRO A 109 -10.27 -13.61 10.98
N LEU A 110 -10.85 -12.47 11.33
CA LEU A 110 -11.64 -11.66 10.42
C LEU A 110 -10.79 -10.52 9.86
N PHE A 111 -11.08 -10.13 8.62
CA PHE A 111 -10.42 -8.99 8.01
C PHE A 111 -10.94 -7.69 8.65
N SER A 112 -10.04 -6.89 9.22
CA SER A 112 -10.42 -5.60 9.82
C SER A 112 -10.58 -4.53 8.74
N SER A 113 -11.81 -4.36 8.26
CA SER A 113 -12.15 -3.31 7.29
C SER A 113 -11.91 -1.90 7.80
N SER A 114 -12.11 -1.67 9.11
CA SER A 114 -11.91 -0.36 9.76
C SER A 114 -10.44 0.03 9.79
N LEU A 115 -9.55 -0.90 10.17
CA LEU A 115 -8.10 -0.67 10.14
C LEU A 115 -7.58 -0.48 8.71
N ALA A 116 -8.05 -1.31 7.77
CA ALA A 116 -7.72 -1.15 6.36
C ALA A 116 -8.15 0.23 5.82
N GLN A 117 -9.29 0.75 6.29
CA GLN A 117 -9.78 2.08 5.89
C GLN A 117 -8.90 3.19 6.42
N ALA A 118 -8.58 3.17 7.72
CA ALA A 118 -7.72 4.16 8.35
C ALA A 118 -6.33 4.20 7.70
N MET A 119 -5.74 3.02 7.44
CA MET A 119 -4.47 2.92 6.73
C MET A 119 -4.55 3.44 5.30
N HIS A 120 -5.65 3.15 4.59
CA HIS A 120 -5.86 3.67 3.25
C HIS A 120 -5.96 5.20 3.25
N GLN A 121 -6.74 5.80 4.14
CA GLN A 121 -6.85 7.25 4.23
C GLN A 121 -5.49 7.91 4.51
N ARG A 122 -4.73 7.40 5.48
CA ARG A 122 -3.41 7.95 5.83
C ARG A 122 -2.38 7.87 4.70
N ILE A 123 -2.36 6.76 3.96
CA ILE A 123 -1.45 6.61 2.80
C ILE A 123 -1.93 7.45 1.62
N ALA A 124 -3.25 7.58 1.43
CA ALA A 124 -3.84 8.35 0.33
C ALA A 124 -3.56 9.85 0.53
N GLU A 125 -3.72 10.34 1.75
CA GLU A 125 -3.37 11.70 2.15
C GLU A 125 -1.89 11.99 1.85
N ALA A 126 -0.97 11.16 2.35
CA ALA A 126 0.46 11.34 2.09
C ALA A 126 0.88 11.25 0.61
N ARG A 127 0.05 10.66 -0.26
CA ARG A 127 0.35 10.49 -1.70
C ARG A 127 -0.31 11.54 -2.58
N PHE A 128 -1.53 11.92 -2.23
CA PHE A 128 -2.45 12.61 -3.13
C PHE A 128 -3.09 13.86 -2.52
N SER A 129 -2.84 14.18 -1.25
CA SER A 129 -3.29 15.45 -0.67
C SER A 129 -2.63 16.63 -1.38
N ASP A 130 -3.30 17.76 -1.38
CA ASP A 130 -2.78 18.97 -2.03
C ASP A 130 -1.53 19.48 -1.31
N GLN A 131 -1.53 19.45 0.02
CA GLN A 131 -0.35 19.63 0.88
C GLN A 131 0.85 18.76 0.46
N SER A 132 0.64 17.45 0.27
CA SER A 132 1.72 16.55 -0.16
C SER A 132 2.24 16.88 -1.56
N LYS A 133 1.38 17.39 -2.45
CA LYS A 133 1.78 17.84 -3.79
C LYS A 133 2.61 19.11 -3.71
N GLU A 134 2.20 20.10 -2.91
CA GLU A 134 2.91 21.36 -2.68
C GLU A 134 4.30 21.11 -2.10
N ALA A 135 4.39 20.31 -1.04
CA ALA A 135 5.66 19.91 -0.44
C ALA A 135 6.59 19.20 -1.45
N LYS A 136 6.02 18.37 -2.34
CA LYS A 136 6.78 17.70 -3.41
C LYS A 136 7.27 18.69 -4.48
N VAL A 137 6.48 19.70 -4.83
CA VAL A 137 6.87 20.76 -5.78
C VAL A 137 7.96 21.64 -5.18
N ALA A 138 7.82 22.08 -3.93
CA ALA A 138 8.83 22.86 -3.23
C ALA A 138 10.17 22.10 -3.13
N HIS A 139 10.13 20.82 -2.76
CA HIS A 139 11.32 19.96 -2.75
C HIS A 139 11.97 19.85 -4.13
N LYS A 140 11.18 19.68 -5.21
CA LYS A 140 11.72 19.64 -6.58
C LYS A 140 12.36 20.96 -7.00
N ALA A 141 11.82 22.08 -6.52
CA ALA A 141 12.34 23.43 -6.78
C ALA A 141 13.50 23.82 -5.86
N GLY A 142 13.93 22.95 -4.93
CA GLY A 142 14.96 23.26 -3.94
C GLY A 142 14.55 24.32 -2.92
N LYS A 143 13.24 24.55 -2.74
CA LYS A 143 12.70 25.55 -1.80
C LYS A 143 12.30 24.90 -0.49
N TRP A 144 12.48 25.63 0.61
CA TRP A 144 12.00 25.22 1.92
C TRP A 144 10.47 25.20 1.96
N HIS A 145 9.90 24.25 2.70
CA HIS A 145 8.48 24.11 2.97
C HIS A 145 8.31 23.71 4.43
N SER A 146 7.26 24.21 5.09
CA SER A 146 7.02 23.97 6.52
C SER A 146 6.62 22.52 6.84
N GLU A 147 5.90 21.87 5.93
CA GLU A 147 5.40 20.51 6.15
C GLU A 147 6.43 19.42 5.86
N ALA A 148 6.37 18.35 6.65
CA ALA A 148 7.18 17.17 6.46
C ALA A 148 6.70 16.33 5.27
N ARG A 149 7.61 16.00 4.36
CA ARG A 149 7.32 15.14 3.21
C ARG A 149 7.34 13.66 3.62
N VAL A 150 6.15 13.04 3.71
CA VAL A 150 6.00 11.61 4.02
C VAL A 150 5.90 10.77 2.75
N ILE A 151 6.64 9.64 2.67
CA ILE A 151 6.64 8.77 1.50
C ILE A 151 6.58 7.30 1.92
N TYR A 152 5.57 6.57 1.41
CA TYR A 152 5.45 5.12 1.57
C TYR A 152 6.05 4.40 0.36
N LEU A 153 7.29 3.91 0.52
CA LEU A 153 8.02 3.17 -0.51
C LEU A 153 7.59 1.70 -0.58
N LYS A 154 7.70 1.10 -1.77
CA LYS A 154 7.54 -0.36 -2.02
C LYS A 154 6.25 -0.99 -1.45
N THR A 155 5.14 -0.24 -1.40
CA THR A 155 3.86 -0.81 -1.00
C THR A 155 3.32 -1.75 -2.08
N ALA A 156 2.75 -2.88 -1.68
CA ALA A 156 1.98 -3.74 -2.58
C ALA A 156 0.50 -3.36 -2.56
N VAL A 157 -0.23 -3.68 -3.64
CA VAL A 157 -1.67 -3.49 -3.73
C VAL A 157 -2.33 -4.86 -3.80
N GLN A 158 -3.20 -5.16 -2.84
CA GLN A 158 -4.08 -6.32 -2.88
C GLN A 158 -5.46 -5.88 -3.32
N ASN A 159 -5.99 -6.50 -4.38
CA ASN A 159 -7.33 -6.24 -4.88
C ASN A 159 -8.31 -7.29 -4.33
N ILE A 160 -9.38 -6.84 -3.69
CA ILE A 160 -10.42 -7.69 -3.12
C ILE A 160 -11.71 -7.46 -3.92
N GLY A 161 -12.27 -8.52 -4.51
CA GLY A 161 -13.54 -8.50 -5.25
C GLY A 161 -13.44 -8.62 -6.77
N GLY A 162 -12.24 -8.85 -7.31
CA GLY A 162 -12.02 -9.02 -8.74
C GLY A 162 -12.58 -7.85 -9.53
N THR A 163 -13.50 -8.12 -10.46
CA THR A 163 -14.14 -7.11 -11.31
C THR A 163 -15.35 -6.42 -10.67
N LYS A 164 -15.85 -6.90 -9.53
CA LYS A 164 -17.04 -6.36 -8.82
C LYS A 164 -16.76 -6.14 -7.33
N PRO A 165 -15.93 -5.14 -6.97
CA PRO A 165 -15.60 -4.83 -5.59
C PRO A 165 -16.81 -4.39 -4.74
N GLN A 166 -17.93 -4.04 -5.39
CA GLN A 166 -19.17 -3.58 -4.73
C GLN A 166 -19.84 -4.67 -3.89
N ASN A 167 -19.60 -5.94 -4.20
CA ASN A 167 -20.31 -7.06 -3.59
C ASN A 167 -19.67 -7.57 -2.28
N ILE A 168 -18.62 -6.89 -1.79
CA ILE A 168 -17.91 -7.32 -0.57
C ILE A 168 -18.38 -6.53 0.63
N SER A 169 -18.17 -5.22 0.59
CA SER A 169 -18.56 -4.31 1.65
C SER A 169 -18.53 -2.86 1.18
N TYR A 170 -19.15 -1.99 1.97
CA TYR A 170 -19.19 -0.56 1.69
C TYR A 170 -17.78 0.05 1.62
N LEU A 171 -16.98 -0.10 2.68
CA LEU A 171 -15.64 0.50 2.76
C LEU A 171 -14.69 -0.11 1.74
N ASN A 172 -14.88 -1.38 1.35
CA ASN A 172 -14.15 -1.96 0.24
C ASN A 172 -14.45 -1.22 -1.09
N SER A 173 -15.71 -0.88 -1.33
CA SER A 173 -16.15 -0.13 -2.50
C SER A 173 -15.57 1.28 -2.53
N VAL A 174 -15.58 1.97 -1.38
CA VAL A 174 -14.97 3.30 -1.21
C VAL A 174 -13.49 3.29 -1.56
N ARG A 175 -12.76 2.23 -1.18
CA ARG A 175 -11.35 2.03 -1.55
C ARG A 175 -11.14 1.53 -2.98
N GLY A 176 -12.20 1.33 -3.76
CA GLY A 176 -12.15 0.71 -5.08
C GLY A 176 -11.60 -0.72 -5.07
N GLY A 177 -11.84 -1.47 -3.99
CA GLY A 177 -11.35 -2.83 -3.79
C GLY A 177 -9.87 -2.93 -3.44
N LYS A 178 -9.17 -1.82 -3.19
CA LYS A 178 -7.71 -1.81 -3.00
C LYS A 178 -7.35 -1.76 -1.52
N VAL A 179 -6.46 -2.66 -1.12
CA VAL A 179 -5.79 -2.64 0.19
C VAL A 179 -4.29 -2.45 -0.05
N TRP A 180 -3.71 -1.44 0.57
CA TRP A 180 -2.27 -1.21 0.51
C TRP A 180 -1.56 -1.98 1.62
N LEU A 181 -0.57 -2.78 1.22
CA LEU A 181 0.27 -3.55 2.12
C LEU A 181 1.61 -2.85 2.28
N LEU A 182 2.06 -2.72 3.53
CA LEU A 182 3.37 -2.21 3.84
C LEU A 182 4.44 -3.28 3.58
N PRO A 183 5.64 -2.90 3.12
CA PRO A 183 6.72 -3.87 2.92
C PRO A 183 7.18 -4.43 4.27
N CYS A 184 7.02 -5.73 4.46
CA CYS A 184 7.53 -6.48 5.62
C CYS A 184 8.61 -7.51 5.24
N GLY A 185 9.25 -7.31 4.08
CA GLY A 185 10.29 -8.21 3.59
C GLY A 185 11.58 -8.10 4.40
N ALA A 186 12.31 -9.22 4.51
CA ALA A 186 13.68 -9.22 5.02
C ALA A 186 14.59 -8.30 4.19
N PRO A 187 15.67 -7.74 4.77
CA PRO A 187 16.64 -6.96 4.01
C PRO A 187 17.18 -7.82 2.85
N PRO A 188 17.39 -7.23 1.66
CA PRO A 188 17.89 -7.99 0.52
C PRO A 188 19.27 -8.55 0.87
N TRP A 189 19.45 -9.86 0.68
CA TRP A 189 20.75 -10.49 0.79
C TRP A 189 21.68 -9.87 -0.25
N LYS A 190 22.70 -9.13 0.20
CA LYS A 190 23.71 -8.60 -0.70
C LYS A 190 24.52 -9.77 -1.22
N ASN A 191 24.29 -10.16 -2.48
CA ASN A 191 25.22 -11.05 -3.16
C ASN A 191 26.58 -10.36 -3.19
N ILE A 192 27.51 -10.86 -2.38
CA ILE A 192 28.91 -10.47 -2.45
C ILE A 192 29.35 -10.83 -3.88
N GLN A 193 29.76 -9.83 -4.66
CA GLN A 193 30.32 -10.08 -5.97
C GLN A 193 31.52 -11.02 -5.77
N LYS A 194 31.39 -12.24 -6.27
CA LYS A 194 32.48 -13.20 -6.19
C LYS A 194 33.58 -12.71 -7.12
N PRO A 195 34.84 -12.57 -6.67
CA PRO A 195 35.94 -12.33 -7.59
C PRO A 195 35.96 -13.45 -8.64
N PRO A 196 36.49 -13.23 -9.85
CA PRO A 196 36.56 -14.27 -10.87
C PRO A 196 37.41 -15.46 -10.39
N ILE A 197 36.77 -16.49 -9.83
CA ILE A 197 37.43 -17.65 -9.19
C ILE A 197 38.20 -18.48 -10.23
N LYS A 198 37.72 -18.51 -11.48
CA LYS A 198 38.29 -19.34 -12.55
C LYS A 198 39.65 -18.85 -13.03
N TYR A 199 40.00 -17.59 -12.78
CA TYR A 199 41.17 -16.97 -13.38
C TYR A 199 42.01 -16.29 -12.30
N ARG A 200 43.34 -16.51 -12.34
CA ARG A 200 44.28 -15.89 -11.40
C ARG A 200 44.46 -14.38 -11.61
N SER A 201 43.98 -13.85 -12.73
CA SER A 201 44.13 -12.45 -13.12
C SER A 201 42.88 -11.96 -13.86
N ILE A 202 42.52 -10.70 -13.64
CA ILE A 202 41.48 -10.00 -14.40
C ILE A 202 41.87 -9.78 -15.87
N PHE A 203 43.15 -9.88 -16.20
CA PHE A 203 43.68 -9.75 -17.56
C PHE A 203 43.80 -11.09 -18.30
N HIS A 204 43.20 -12.17 -17.78
CA HIS A 204 43.20 -13.44 -18.50
C HIS A 204 42.47 -13.30 -19.85
N ASP A 205 42.94 -13.99 -20.90
CA ASP A 205 42.43 -13.85 -22.27
C ASP A 205 40.92 -14.09 -22.43
N ARG A 206 40.33 -14.87 -21.51
CA ARG A 206 38.90 -15.20 -21.45
C ARG A 206 38.18 -14.60 -20.24
N SER A 207 38.77 -13.62 -19.56
CA SER A 207 38.08 -12.90 -18.50
C SER A 207 37.02 -11.96 -19.08
N GLU A 208 35.97 -11.66 -18.31
CA GLU A 208 34.93 -10.72 -18.72
C GLU A 208 35.51 -9.33 -19.06
N PHE A 209 36.49 -8.86 -18.28
CA PHE A 209 37.18 -7.60 -18.55
C PHE A 209 37.90 -7.61 -19.90
N THR A 210 38.69 -8.66 -20.18
CA THR A 210 39.45 -8.74 -21.44
C THR A 210 38.50 -8.86 -22.63
N VAL A 211 37.41 -9.63 -22.53
CA VAL A 211 36.41 -9.75 -23.60
C VAL A 211 35.76 -8.40 -23.91
N LEU A 212 35.37 -7.64 -22.87
CA LEU A 212 34.76 -6.33 -23.05
C LEU A 212 35.75 -5.27 -23.56
N ALA A 213 37.01 -5.32 -23.13
CA ALA A 213 38.04 -4.34 -23.50
C ALA A 213 38.70 -4.62 -24.86
N ARG A 214 38.66 -5.87 -25.37
CA ARG A 214 39.41 -6.32 -26.55
C ARG A 214 39.12 -5.49 -27.80
N ASN A 215 37.85 -5.22 -28.09
CA ASN A 215 37.48 -4.45 -29.28
C ASN A 215 37.98 -3.01 -29.20
N ASN A 216 37.82 -2.36 -28.05
CA ASN A 216 38.28 -0.99 -27.83
C ASN A 216 39.81 -0.88 -27.91
N LEU A 217 40.53 -1.84 -27.29
CA LEU A 217 42.00 -1.91 -27.37
C LEU A 217 42.49 -2.10 -28.81
N TRP A 218 41.84 -2.99 -29.57
CA TRP A 218 42.19 -3.23 -30.97
C TRP A 218 41.96 -1.97 -31.82
N GLN A 219 40.80 -1.32 -31.68
CA GLN A 219 40.50 -0.07 -32.38
C GLN A 219 41.50 1.04 -32.04
N MET A 220 41.82 1.19 -30.75
CA MET A 220 42.81 2.17 -30.29
C MET A 220 44.21 1.86 -30.83
N GLN A 221 44.61 0.59 -30.88
CA GLN A 221 45.89 0.18 -31.45
C GLN A 221 45.96 0.47 -32.95
N GLN A 222 44.90 0.18 -33.71
CA GLN A 222 44.83 0.49 -35.14
C GLN A 222 44.92 2.00 -35.39
N TYR A 223 44.22 2.80 -34.59
CA TYR A 223 44.30 4.25 -34.64
C TYR A 223 45.72 4.76 -34.38
N LEU A 224 46.35 4.33 -33.27
CA LEU A 224 47.71 4.77 -32.91
C LEU A 224 48.75 4.36 -33.97
N LEU A 225 48.61 3.18 -34.58
CA LEU A 225 49.48 2.73 -35.66
C LEU A 225 49.28 3.53 -36.95
N GLY A 226 48.02 3.88 -37.29
CA GLY A 226 47.71 4.71 -38.46
C GLY A 226 48.22 6.14 -38.34
N VAL A 227 48.25 6.66 -37.12
CA VAL A 227 48.65 8.05 -36.82
C VAL A 227 50.15 8.19 -36.52
N LYS A 228 50.89 7.09 -36.36
CA LYS A 228 52.32 7.05 -35.99
C LYS A 228 53.26 7.91 -36.87
N ARG A 229 52.88 8.18 -38.12
CA ARG A 229 53.68 8.98 -39.08
C ARG A 229 53.34 10.47 -39.08
N LEU A 230 52.27 10.87 -38.41
CA LEU A 230 51.84 12.26 -38.29
C LEU A 230 52.54 12.89 -37.08
N SER A 231 53.02 14.12 -37.21
CA SER A 231 53.73 14.83 -36.15
C SER A 231 52.88 15.91 -35.45
N ASN A 232 51.74 16.27 -36.04
CA ASN A 232 50.88 17.37 -35.59
C ASN A 232 49.56 16.85 -35.00
N THR A 233 49.23 17.30 -33.79
CA THR A 233 48.09 16.84 -32.99
C THR A 233 46.74 17.07 -33.67
N MET A 234 46.58 18.13 -34.46
CA MET A 234 45.31 18.40 -35.17
C MET A 234 45.04 17.37 -36.27
N ASP A 235 46.08 16.94 -36.98
CA ASP A 235 45.97 15.94 -38.05
C ASP A 235 45.70 14.53 -37.48
N MET A 236 46.22 14.25 -36.28
CA MET A 236 45.92 13.03 -35.53
C MET A 236 44.42 12.92 -35.22
N VAL A 237 43.85 13.99 -34.66
CA VAL A 237 42.42 14.03 -34.26
C VAL A 237 41.50 13.96 -35.49
N ALA A 238 41.87 14.59 -36.61
CA ALA A 238 41.11 14.51 -37.85
C ALA A 238 41.10 13.08 -38.44
N ALA A 239 42.23 12.37 -38.37
CA ALA A 239 42.32 10.97 -38.81
C ALA A 239 41.47 10.01 -37.95
N ALA A 240 41.30 10.31 -36.66
CA ALA A 240 40.45 9.54 -35.74
C ALA A 240 38.99 9.49 -36.20
N ILE A 241 38.48 10.65 -36.63
CA ILE A 241 37.10 10.83 -37.10
C ILE A 241 36.87 10.02 -38.37
N TYR A 242 37.83 10.02 -39.30
CA TYR A 242 37.75 9.28 -40.57
C TYR A 242 37.72 7.74 -40.38
N LEU A 243 38.54 7.22 -39.46
CA LEU A 243 38.60 5.78 -39.15
C LEU A 243 37.34 5.27 -38.43
N SER A 244 36.68 6.12 -37.63
CA SER A 244 35.44 5.75 -36.92
C SER A 244 34.18 5.68 -37.81
N CYS A 245 34.23 6.29 -39.00
CA CYS A 245 33.10 6.36 -39.95
C CYS A 245 33.17 5.34 -41.09
N SER A 246 34.21 4.50 -41.16
CA SER A 246 34.28 3.41 -42.14
C SER A 246 33.68 2.13 -41.52
N PRO A 247 32.73 1.45 -42.20
CA PRO A 247 32.18 0.20 -41.69
C PRO A 247 33.29 -0.88 -41.66
N PRO A 248 33.22 -1.87 -40.75
CA PRO A 248 34.19 -2.95 -40.73
C PRO A 248 34.06 -3.73 -42.05
N GLY A 249 35.06 -3.60 -42.93
CA GLY A 249 35.20 -4.46 -44.10
C GLY A 249 35.37 -5.92 -43.66
N GLY A 250 34.73 -6.82 -44.38
CA GLY A 250 34.80 -8.28 -44.18
C GLY A 250 36.17 -8.88 -44.46
#